data_AF-A0A925C931-F1
#
_entry.id   AF-A0A925C931-F1
#
_cell.length_a   1.000
_cell.length_b   1.000
_cell.length_c   1.000
_cell.angle_alpha   90.00
_cell.angle_beta   90.00
_cell.angle_gamma   90.00
#
_symmetry.space_group_name_H-M   'P 1'
#
loop_
_entity.id
_entity.type
_entity.pdbx_description
1 polymer ?
#
loop_
_entity_poly.entity_id
_entity_poly.type
_entity_poly.pdbx_seq_one_letter_code
_entity_poly.pdbx_strand_id
1 'polypeptide(L)'
;LCHGAPFYVLGPLVTDMFPGYDHITSCIGATAMAYHGAAMLCFVTPKEHLGLPKKDDVKQGCIAYKIAAHAADVALGIPGTRDRDDELTKARAALNWKKHFELSFDPDTARAYHDEDLDVDTDFCAMCGHDWCSVRISKEIQEFASGKAEGFERLGGADGTKPGAPKKSAALTPEQQEILSKRGVLSPDEIHRLASKTSQAMRTQGQQSLGASASPVPSAQSPVPSGKLSCHSDYVDPDTARQLVAEKAGATAVVQIDVRPALGIAKEDRVI
;
A
#
# COMPACT_ATOMS: atom_id res chain seq x y z
N LEU A 1 -25.69 13.85 -19.70
CA LEU A 1 -26.89 13.16 -19.18
C LEU A 1 -27.50 13.90 -17.99
N CYS A 2 -26.76 14.14 -16.90
CA CYS A 2 -27.34 14.71 -15.66
C CYS A 2 -26.97 16.18 -15.38
N HIS A 3 -26.38 16.89 -16.35
CA HIS A 3 -26.18 18.35 -16.32
C HIS A 3 -25.53 18.93 -15.04
N GLY A 4 -24.58 18.21 -14.42
CA GLY A 4 -23.87 18.68 -13.23
C GLY A 4 -24.63 18.52 -11.91
N ALA A 5 -25.75 17.78 -11.89
CA ALA A 5 -26.44 17.44 -10.65
C ALA A 5 -25.53 16.61 -9.71
N PRO A 6 -25.57 16.84 -8.38
CA PRO A 6 -24.82 16.06 -7.41
C PRO A 6 -25.13 14.57 -7.53
N PHE A 7 -24.10 13.74 -7.63
CA PHE A 7 -24.27 12.31 -7.86
C PHE A 7 -24.23 11.54 -6.54
N TYR A 8 -25.25 10.71 -6.31
CA TYR A 8 -25.40 9.86 -5.13
C TYR A 8 -25.26 8.40 -5.54
N VAL A 9 -24.38 7.65 -4.87
CA VAL A 9 -24.06 6.26 -5.20
C VAL A 9 -24.20 5.35 -3.98
N LEU A 10 -24.57 4.09 -4.22
CA LEU A 10 -24.55 3.00 -3.23
C LEU A 10 -23.33 2.11 -3.50
N GLY A 11 -22.26 2.27 -2.72
CA GLY A 11 -20.96 1.65 -3.03
C GLY A 11 -20.26 2.37 -4.19
N PRO A 12 -19.98 1.70 -5.33
CA PRO A 12 -20.44 0.36 -5.74
C PRO A 12 -19.62 -0.79 -5.16
N LEU A 13 -20.24 -1.96 -5.05
CA LEU A 13 -19.53 -3.21 -4.77
C LEU A 13 -18.65 -3.55 -5.97
N VAL A 14 -17.35 -3.76 -5.72
CA VAL A 14 -16.39 -4.11 -6.79
C VAL A 14 -16.36 -5.61 -7.09
N THR A 15 -17.00 -6.43 -6.26
CA THR A 15 -17.10 -7.88 -6.41
C THR A 15 -18.21 -8.42 -5.51
N ASP A 16 -18.89 -9.48 -5.96
CA ASP A 16 -20.02 -10.12 -5.26
C ASP A 16 -19.60 -11.34 -4.42
N MET A 17 -18.30 -11.65 -4.38
CA MET A 17 -17.80 -12.91 -3.81
C MET A 17 -17.66 -12.92 -2.28
N PHE A 18 -17.94 -11.80 -1.59
CA PHE A 18 -17.66 -11.65 -0.16
C PHE A 18 -18.87 -11.12 0.65
N PRO A 19 -20.04 -11.78 0.59
CA PRO A 19 -21.15 -11.43 1.47
C PRO A 19 -20.71 -11.56 2.94
N GLY A 20 -21.09 -10.59 3.78
CA GLY A 20 -20.53 -10.43 5.13
C GLY A 20 -19.41 -9.38 5.21
N TYR A 21 -18.81 -9.03 4.08
CA TYR A 21 -17.72 -8.05 3.96
C TYR A 21 -18.05 -6.95 2.95
N ASP A 22 -19.33 -6.75 2.64
CA ASP A 22 -19.74 -5.82 1.59
C ASP A 22 -19.42 -4.37 1.91
N HIS A 23 -19.38 -3.99 3.19
CA HIS A 23 -18.81 -2.70 3.62
C HIS A 23 -17.36 -2.47 3.15
N ILE A 24 -16.55 -3.52 2.95
CA ILE A 24 -15.17 -3.43 2.43
C ILE A 24 -15.19 -3.41 0.91
N THR A 25 -15.90 -4.36 0.27
CA THR A 25 -15.96 -4.44 -1.21
C THR A 25 -16.53 -3.16 -1.80
N SER A 26 -17.55 -2.59 -1.16
CA SER A 26 -18.17 -1.32 -1.55
C SER A 26 -17.34 -0.09 -1.19
N CYS A 27 -16.59 -0.10 -0.08
CA CYS A 27 -15.70 1.01 0.30
C CYS A 27 -14.65 1.29 -0.78
N ILE A 28 -14.11 0.24 -1.42
CA ILE A 28 -13.16 0.36 -2.53
C ILE A 28 -13.81 1.12 -3.70
N GLY A 29 -15.00 0.69 -4.13
CA GLY A 29 -15.72 1.34 -5.22
C GLY A 29 -16.18 2.76 -4.85
N ALA A 30 -16.63 2.96 -3.61
CA ALA A 30 -17.09 4.25 -3.10
C ALA A 30 -15.95 5.27 -3.09
N THR A 31 -14.74 4.86 -2.71
CA THR A 31 -13.53 5.71 -2.77
C THR A 31 -13.27 6.15 -4.20
N ALA A 32 -13.31 5.22 -5.16
CA ALA A 32 -13.13 5.54 -6.58
C ALA A 32 -14.22 6.49 -7.10
N MET A 33 -15.49 6.24 -6.75
CA MET A 33 -16.60 7.11 -7.17
C MET A 33 -16.52 8.51 -6.57
N ALA A 34 -16.16 8.64 -5.29
CA ALA A 34 -15.95 9.93 -4.66
C ALA A 34 -14.79 10.69 -5.34
N TYR A 35 -13.68 10.01 -5.60
CA TYR A 35 -12.56 10.58 -6.35
C TYR A 35 -12.97 11.05 -7.76
N HIS A 36 -13.91 10.36 -8.40
CA HIS A 36 -14.48 10.74 -9.70
C HIS A 36 -15.65 11.72 -9.62
N GLY A 37 -15.94 12.31 -8.45
CA GLY A 37 -16.89 13.41 -8.29
C GLY A 37 -18.29 12.99 -7.81
N ALA A 38 -18.47 11.80 -7.24
CA ALA A 38 -19.67 11.49 -6.49
C ALA A 38 -19.76 12.41 -5.25
N ALA A 39 -20.90 13.08 -5.09
CA ALA A 39 -21.11 14.07 -4.04
C ALA A 39 -21.60 13.46 -2.72
N MET A 40 -22.19 12.25 -2.78
CA MET A 40 -22.68 11.56 -1.60
C MET A 40 -22.54 10.04 -1.77
N LEU A 41 -22.11 9.37 -0.71
CA LEU A 41 -21.91 7.93 -0.67
C LEU A 41 -22.92 7.30 0.30
N CYS A 42 -23.79 6.43 -0.20
CA CYS A 42 -24.62 5.58 0.64
C CYS A 42 -23.75 4.45 1.17
N PHE A 43 -23.66 4.39 2.50
CA PHE A 43 -22.93 3.32 3.16
C PHE A 43 -23.55 1.95 2.91
N VAL A 44 -22.71 0.93 3.04
CA VAL A 44 -23.09 -0.48 2.98
C VAL A 44 -22.57 -1.11 4.25
N THR A 45 -23.41 -1.93 4.89
CA THR A 45 -23.05 -2.58 6.16
C THR A 45 -22.42 -3.94 5.91
N PRO A 46 -21.74 -4.56 6.90
CA PRO A 46 -21.30 -5.95 6.78
C PRO A 46 -22.44 -6.93 6.45
N LYS A 47 -23.67 -6.62 6.84
CA LYS A 47 -24.85 -7.48 6.63
C LYS A 47 -25.62 -7.22 5.35
N GLU A 48 -25.11 -6.39 4.45
CA GLU A 48 -25.71 -6.26 3.13
C GLU A 48 -25.91 -7.65 2.50
N HIS A 49 -27.05 -7.83 1.83
CA HIS A 49 -27.49 -9.10 1.25
C HIS A 49 -27.72 -10.27 2.24
N LEU A 50 -27.54 -10.07 3.56
CA LEU A 50 -27.65 -11.13 4.57
C LEU A 50 -28.76 -10.89 5.59
N GLY A 51 -29.04 -9.63 5.95
CA GLY A 51 -30.11 -9.32 6.88
C GLY A 51 -30.03 -7.92 7.47
N LEU A 52 -30.87 -7.65 8.48
CA LEU A 52 -30.93 -6.34 9.10
C LEU A 52 -29.67 -6.04 9.95
N PRO A 53 -29.07 -4.84 9.80
CA PRO A 53 -27.90 -4.45 10.57
C PRO A 53 -28.26 -4.18 12.04
N LYS A 54 -27.34 -4.55 12.93
CA LYS A 54 -27.32 -4.17 14.35
C LYS A 54 -26.48 -2.90 14.53
N LYS A 55 -26.43 -2.39 15.77
CA LYS A 55 -25.66 -1.19 16.13
C LYS A 55 -24.20 -1.22 15.64
N ASP A 56 -23.50 -2.34 15.84
CA ASP A 56 -22.09 -2.45 15.45
C ASP A 56 -21.92 -2.56 13.93
N ASP A 57 -22.85 -3.23 13.23
CA ASP A 57 -22.86 -3.30 11.77
C ASP A 57 -23.00 -1.88 11.16
N VAL A 58 -23.84 -1.03 11.77
CA VAL A 58 -24.00 0.38 11.39
C VAL A 58 -22.71 1.17 11.66
N LYS A 59 -22.08 0.99 12.83
CA LYS A 59 -20.80 1.64 13.15
C LYS A 59 -19.73 1.29 12.11
N GLN A 60 -19.57 0.01 11.79
CA GLN A 60 -18.59 -0.48 10.80
C GLN A 60 -18.83 0.11 9.41
N GLY A 61 -20.09 0.12 8.94
CA GLY A 61 -20.44 0.76 7.67
C GLY A 61 -20.11 2.25 7.65
N CYS A 62 -20.43 2.98 8.73
CA CYS A 62 -20.14 4.41 8.85
C CYS A 62 -18.64 4.70 8.83
N ILE A 63 -17.84 3.91 9.55
CA ILE A 63 -16.39 4.07 9.58
C ILE A 63 -15.79 3.75 8.20
N ALA A 64 -16.20 2.66 7.56
CA ALA A 64 -15.73 2.30 6.22
C ALA A 64 -15.98 3.42 5.20
N TYR A 65 -17.16 4.04 5.25
CA TYR A 65 -17.51 5.12 4.31
C TYR A 65 -16.90 6.48 4.67
N LYS A 66 -16.60 6.74 5.94
CA LYS A 66 -15.75 7.88 6.31
C LYS A 66 -14.34 7.72 5.79
N ILE A 67 -13.79 6.50 5.83
CA ILE A 67 -12.49 6.19 5.22
C ILE A 67 -12.55 6.47 3.71
N ALA A 68 -13.56 5.95 3.01
CA ALA A 68 -13.72 6.16 1.57
C ALA A 68 -13.81 7.65 1.18
N ALA A 69 -14.67 8.40 1.88
CA ALA A 69 -14.85 9.83 1.63
C ALA A 69 -13.56 10.61 1.92
N HIS A 70 -12.95 10.42 3.10
CA HIS A 70 -11.73 11.12 3.49
C HIS A 70 -10.55 10.79 2.56
N ALA A 71 -10.40 9.52 2.16
CA ALA A 71 -9.35 9.11 1.23
C ALA A 71 -9.52 9.78 -0.14
N ALA A 72 -10.75 9.86 -0.65
CA ALA A 72 -11.05 10.57 -1.88
C ALA A 72 -10.80 12.08 -1.77
N ASP A 73 -11.20 12.70 -0.66
CA ASP A 73 -10.99 14.13 -0.39
C ASP A 73 -9.50 14.49 -0.34
N VAL A 74 -8.68 13.65 0.28
CA VAL A 74 -7.21 13.78 0.29
C VAL A 74 -6.64 13.59 -1.11
N ALA A 75 -7.11 12.59 -1.86
CA ALA A 75 -6.64 12.32 -3.22
C ALA A 75 -7.01 13.44 -4.22
N LEU A 76 -8.16 14.08 -4.02
CA LEU A 76 -8.60 15.26 -4.77
C LEU A 76 -7.82 16.53 -4.40
N GLY A 77 -7.05 16.50 -3.31
CA GLY A 77 -6.30 17.67 -2.83
C GLY A 77 -7.18 18.79 -2.32
N ILE A 78 -8.35 18.46 -1.74
CA ILE A 78 -9.23 19.46 -1.14
C ILE A 78 -8.48 20.18 0.00
N PRO A 79 -8.43 21.52 0.02
CA PRO A 79 -7.68 22.25 1.04
C PRO A 79 -8.08 21.87 2.48
N GLY A 80 -7.09 21.56 3.32
CA GLY A 80 -7.26 21.27 4.75
C GLY A 80 -7.65 19.83 5.09
N THR A 81 -7.95 18.97 4.12
CA THR A 81 -8.38 17.59 4.41
C THR A 81 -7.24 16.74 4.95
N ARG A 82 -6.03 16.93 4.42
CA ARG A 82 -4.81 16.23 4.84
C ARG A 82 -4.24 16.70 6.19
N ASP A 83 -4.62 17.88 6.68
CA ASP A 83 -4.05 18.45 7.91
C ASP A 83 -4.22 17.50 9.10
N ARG A 84 -5.37 16.82 9.18
CA ARG A 84 -5.65 15.83 10.22
C ARG A 84 -4.74 14.61 10.13
N ASP A 85 -4.47 14.10 8.93
CA ASP A 85 -3.53 12.98 8.70
C ASP A 85 -2.11 13.36 9.11
N ASP A 86 -1.69 14.57 8.77
CA ASP A 86 -0.34 15.07 9.09
C ASP A 86 -0.19 15.26 10.60
N GLU A 87 -1.18 15.81 11.30
CA GLU A 87 -1.17 15.92 12.77
C GLU A 87 -1.19 14.55 13.46
N LEU A 88 -1.99 13.59 12.97
CA LEU A 88 -2.04 12.23 13.49
C LEU A 88 -0.70 11.50 13.26
N THR A 89 -0.06 11.75 12.13
CA THR A 89 1.27 11.22 11.79
C THR A 89 2.36 11.83 12.69
N LYS A 90 2.31 13.14 12.97
CA LYS A 90 3.21 13.78 13.95
C LYS A 90 3.05 13.18 15.34
N ALA A 91 1.79 12.96 15.78
CA ALA A 91 1.52 12.30 17.06
C ALA A 91 2.08 10.88 17.10
N ARG A 92 1.92 10.11 16.02
CA ARG A 92 2.49 8.75 15.87
C ARG A 92 4.02 8.79 15.95
N ALA A 93 4.67 9.70 15.21
CA ALA A 93 6.13 9.84 15.20
C ALA A 93 6.70 10.28 16.57
N ALA A 94 5.94 11.08 17.33
CA ALA A 94 6.29 11.48 18.68
C ALA A 94 6.01 10.39 19.74
N LEU A 95 5.34 9.29 19.35
CA LEU A 95 4.83 8.25 20.24
C LEU A 95 3.86 8.81 21.30
N ASN A 96 3.05 9.80 20.89
CA ASN A 96 2.02 10.40 21.73
C ASN A 96 0.67 9.68 21.50
N TRP A 97 0.47 8.58 22.23
CA TRP A 97 -0.71 7.71 22.10
C TRP A 97 -2.02 8.44 22.33
N LYS A 98 -2.09 9.24 23.41
CA LYS A 98 -3.27 10.05 23.71
C LYS A 98 -3.69 10.91 22.52
N LYS A 99 -2.76 11.68 21.93
CA LYS A 99 -3.07 12.53 20.78
C LYS A 99 -3.35 11.71 19.52
N HIS A 100 -2.68 10.58 19.35
CA HIS A 100 -2.92 9.66 18.23
C HIS A 100 -4.36 9.16 18.21
N PHE A 101 -4.88 8.73 19.37
CA PHE A 101 -6.25 8.26 19.52
C PHE A 101 -7.26 9.41 19.35
N GLU A 102 -7.05 10.55 20.00
CA GLU A 102 -7.93 11.73 19.89
C GLU A 102 -8.12 12.21 18.45
N LEU A 103 -7.09 12.07 17.60
CA LEU A 103 -7.15 12.47 16.21
C LEU A 103 -7.76 11.41 15.29
N SER A 104 -7.95 10.17 15.72
CA SER A 104 -8.53 9.11 14.89
C SER A 104 -10.04 9.31 14.68
N PHE A 105 -10.62 8.63 13.68
CA PHE A 105 -12.07 8.69 13.44
C PHE A 105 -12.89 7.85 14.43
N ASP A 106 -12.23 6.89 15.11
CA ASP A 106 -12.83 5.99 16.09
C ASP A 106 -11.88 5.80 17.29
N PRO A 107 -11.78 6.82 18.17
CA PRO A 107 -10.82 6.84 19.28
C PRO A 107 -11.00 5.67 20.23
N ASP A 108 -12.25 5.24 20.46
CA ASP A 108 -12.58 4.16 21.39
C ASP A 108 -12.01 2.83 20.92
N THR A 109 -12.19 2.50 19.62
CA THR A 109 -11.65 1.27 19.05
C THR A 109 -10.12 1.33 18.94
N ALA A 110 -9.55 2.47 18.55
CA ALA A 110 -8.10 2.62 18.48
C ALA A 110 -7.41 2.43 19.84
N ARG A 111 -8.03 2.95 20.92
CA ARG A 111 -7.55 2.77 22.29
C ARG A 111 -7.72 1.33 22.77
N ALA A 112 -8.90 0.74 22.55
CA ALA A 112 -9.17 -0.63 22.96
C ALA A 112 -8.13 -1.61 22.39
N TYR A 113 -7.79 -1.50 21.10
CA TYR A 113 -6.79 -2.38 20.47
C TYR A 113 -5.35 -2.14 20.95
N HIS A 114 -5.02 -0.94 21.42
CA HIS A 114 -3.72 -0.70 22.03
C HIS A 114 -3.64 -1.30 23.44
N ASP A 115 -4.69 -1.06 24.23
CA ASP A 115 -4.74 -1.44 25.64
C ASP A 115 -4.98 -2.95 25.83
N GLU A 116 -5.37 -3.68 24.78
CA GLU A 116 -5.47 -5.15 24.77
C GLU A 116 -4.12 -5.84 25.06
N ASP A 117 -3.00 -5.26 24.62
CA ASP A 117 -1.67 -5.85 24.74
C ASP A 117 -0.72 -5.05 25.66
N LEU A 118 -1.07 -3.82 26.04
CA LEU A 118 -0.23 -2.94 26.86
C LEU A 118 -1.03 -2.27 27.98
N ASP A 119 -0.61 -2.49 29.23
CA ASP A 119 -1.26 -1.89 30.41
C ASP A 119 -0.93 -0.40 30.61
N VAL A 120 0.09 0.11 29.92
CA VAL A 120 0.61 1.48 30.09
C VAL A 120 1.07 2.08 28.76
N ASP A 121 0.97 3.41 28.65
CA ASP A 121 1.56 4.15 27.52
C ASP A 121 3.09 4.03 27.57
N THR A 122 3.68 3.38 26.56
CA THR A 122 5.13 3.27 26.38
C THR A 122 5.59 4.04 25.15
N ASP A 123 6.90 4.07 24.87
CA ASP A 123 7.44 4.62 23.63
C ASP A 123 7.53 3.56 22.50
N PHE A 124 6.70 2.52 22.57
CA PHE A 124 6.56 1.47 21.56
C PHE A 124 5.16 0.85 21.60
N CYS A 125 4.87 -0.08 20.69
CA CYS A 125 3.66 -0.90 20.74
C CYS A 125 4.03 -2.38 20.86
N ALA A 126 3.05 -3.23 21.21
CA ALA A 126 3.26 -4.67 21.37
C ALA A 126 3.75 -5.37 20.09
N MET A 127 3.47 -4.82 18.91
CA MET A 127 3.82 -5.43 17.62
C MET A 127 5.33 -5.67 17.43
N CYS A 128 6.18 -4.71 17.83
CA CYS A 128 7.64 -4.82 17.68
C CYS A 128 8.38 -4.86 19.02
N GLY A 129 7.71 -4.47 20.11
CA GLY A 129 8.34 -4.27 21.40
C GLY A 129 9.32 -3.09 21.41
N HIS A 130 9.98 -2.92 22.55
CA HIS A 130 10.90 -1.82 22.81
C HIS A 130 12.07 -1.81 21.81
N ASP A 131 12.84 -2.90 21.71
CA ASP A 131 14.13 -2.88 21.02
C ASP A 131 14.04 -2.78 19.49
N TRP A 132 12.88 -3.11 18.89
CA TRP A 132 12.72 -3.20 17.44
C TRP A 132 11.70 -2.21 16.86
N CYS A 133 11.16 -1.31 17.68
CA CYS A 133 10.25 -0.27 17.21
C CYS A 133 10.98 0.69 16.25
N SER A 134 10.65 0.63 14.96
CA SER A 134 11.26 1.46 13.92
C SER A 134 11.05 2.96 14.14
N VAL A 135 9.89 3.35 14.68
CA VAL A 135 9.55 4.76 14.97
C VAL A 135 10.39 5.28 16.14
N ARG A 136 10.54 4.48 17.21
CA ARG A 136 11.37 4.81 18.37
C ARG A 136 12.84 4.97 17.98
N ILE A 137 13.39 3.98 17.27
CA ILE A 137 14.77 4.02 16.76
C ILE A 137 14.97 5.24 15.86
N SER A 138 14.01 5.55 14.98
CA SER A 138 14.10 6.74 14.11
C SER A 138 14.10 8.04 14.91
N LYS A 139 13.29 8.13 15.96
CA LYS A 139 13.26 9.27 16.88
C LYS A 139 14.60 9.42 17.61
N GLU A 140 15.15 8.34 18.16
CA GLU A 140 16.47 8.34 18.81
C GLU A 140 17.58 8.78 17.85
N ILE A 141 17.59 8.28 16.61
CA ILE A 141 18.55 8.68 15.58
C ILE A 141 18.41 10.18 15.27
N GLN A 142 17.20 10.72 15.22
CA GLN A 142 16.99 12.16 14.99
C GLN A 142 17.43 13.01 16.20
N GLU A 143 17.14 12.56 17.42
CA GLU A 143 17.59 13.23 18.65
C GLU A 143 19.12 13.23 18.76
N PHE A 144 19.74 12.09 18.45
CA PHE A 144 21.18 11.96 18.29
C PHE A 144 21.69 12.91 17.20
N ALA A 145 21.25 12.77 15.95
CA ALA A 145 21.78 13.58 14.84
C ALA A 145 21.57 15.10 14.99
N SER A 146 20.53 15.52 15.72
CA SER A 146 20.23 16.94 15.99
C SER A 146 21.05 17.54 17.14
N GLY A 147 21.80 16.73 17.90
CA GLY A 147 22.56 17.19 19.07
C GLY A 147 21.70 17.48 20.30
N LYS A 148 20.43 17.01 20.30
CA LYS A 148 19.53 17.15 21.46
C LYS A 148 19.74 16.04 22.51
N ALA A 149 20.42 14.97 22.14
CA ALA A 149 20.83 13.92 23.06
C ALA A 149 21.92 14.42 24.02
N GLU A 150 21.82 14.07 25.30
CA GLU A 150 22.84 14.42 26.30
C GLU A 150 24.20 13.83 25.90
N GLY A 151 25.23 14.69 25.89
CA GLY A 151 26.62 14.29 25.59
C GLY A 151 26.95 14.12 24.10
N PHE A 152 26.04 14.46 23.17
CA PHE A 152 26.33 14.36 21.74
C PHE A 152 26.39 15.73 21.04
N GLU A 153 27.61 16.12 20.60
CA GLU A 153 27.82 17.23 19.67
C GLU A 153 28.21 16.67 18.30
N ARG A 154 27.32 16.80 17.30
CA ARG A 154 27.66 16.47 15.93
C ARG A 154 28.68 17.48 15.39
N LEU A 155 29.92 17.04 15.18
CA LEU A 155 30.94 17.85 14.52
C LEU A 155 30.83 17.70 12.99
N GLY A 156 30.72 18.83 12.28
CA GLY A 156 30.63 18.91 10.82
C GLY A 156 31.40 20.11 10.26
N GLY A 157 31.00 20.62 9.10
CA GLY A 157 31.79 21.61 8.34
C GLY A 157 32.84 20.97 7.42
N ALA A 158 33.58 21.79 6.66
CA ALA A 158 34.56 21.31 5.67
C ALA A 158 35.62 20.37 6.30
N ASP A 159 36.01 20.69 7.54
CA ASP A 159 37.09 19.99 8.25
C ASP A 159 36.54 19.05 9.35
N GLY A 160 35.22 18.94 9.50
CA GLY A 160 34.58 18.05 10.47
C GLY A 160 34.73 18.46 11.94
N THR A 161 35.13 19.71 12.22
CA THR A 161 35.45 20.22 13.56
C THR A 161 34.39 21.14 14.15
N LYS A 162 33.38 21.55 13.38
CA LYS A 162 32.40 22.56 13.79
C LYS A 162 31.16 21.92 14.44
N PRO A 163 30.85 22.18 15.72
CA PRO A 163 29.65 21.68 16.37
C PRO A 163 28.36 22.13 15.65
N GLY A 164 27.42 21.20 15.48
CA GLY A 164 26.11 21.43 14.87
C GLY A 164 26.10 21.62 13.34
N ALA A 165 27.26 21.64 12.68
CA ALA A 165 27.32 21.85 11.24
C ALA A 165 26.94 20.57 10.46
N PRO A 166 26.25 20.69 9.30
CA PRO A 166 25.99 19.54 8.45
C PRO A 166 27.30 18.98 7.88
N LYS A 167 27.49 17.66 8.00
CA LYS A 167 28.57 16.93 7.35
C LYS A 167 28.12 16.55 5.94
N LYS A 168 28.78 17.07 4.89
CA LYS A 168 28.61 16.54 3.54
C LYS A 168 29.25 15.15 3.51
N SER A 169 28.47 14.12 3.18
CA SER A 169 29.04 12.83 2.82
C SER A 169 29.91 13.00 1.58
N ALA A 170 31.01 12.26 1.51
CA ALA A 170 31.80 12.18 0.30
C ALA A 170 30.92 11.69 -0.86
N ALA A 171 31.20 12.15 -2.08
CA ALA A 171 30.58 11.57 -3.25
C ALA A 171 30.86 10.07 -3.30
N LEU A 172 29.93 9.30 -3.87
CA LEU A 172 30.12 7.87 -4.08
C LEU A 172 31.42 7.64 -4.84
N THR A 173 32.26 6.73 -4.36
CA THR A 173 33.45 6.31 -5.09
C THR A 173 33.04 5.67 -6.42
N PRO A 174 33.92 5.66 -7.45
CA PRO A 174 33.64 4.97 -8.70
C PRO A 174 33.22 3.50 -8.49
N GLU A 175 33.84 2.81 -7.53
CA GLU A 175 33.47 1.45 -7.13
C GLU A 175 32.06 1.38 -6.50
N GLN A 176 31.69 2.35 -5.66
CA GLN A 176 30.34 2.42 -5.09
C GLN A 176 29.28 2.74 -6.15
N GLN A 177 29.60 3.59 -7.12
CA GLN A 177 28.75 3.88 -8.27
C GLN A 177 28.59 2.63 -9.15
N GLU A 178 29.67 1.88 -9.36
CA GLU A 178 29.66 0.63 -10.12
C GLU A 178 28.89 -0.49 -9.38
N ILE A 179 29.01 -0.57 -8.05
CA ILE A 179 28.21 -1.47 -7.23
C ILE A 179 26.73 -1.09 -7.31
N LEU A 180 26.39 0.21 -7.27
CA LEU A 180 25.02 0.68 -7.40
C LEU A 180 24.45 0.44 -8.81
N SER A 181 25.25 0.59 -9.86
CA SER A 181 24.83 0.26 -11.23
C SER A 181 24.70 -1.25 -11.45
N LYS A 182 25.51 -2.06 -10.75
CA LYS A 182 25.42 -3.54 -10.73
C LYS A 182 24.31 -4.06 -9.83
N ARG A 183 23.82 -3.27 -8.86
CA ARG A 183 22.58 -3.52 -8.12
C ARG A 183 21.32 -3.31 -8.99
N GLY A 184 21.49 -3.36 -10.31
CA GLY A 184 20.41 -3.44 -11.27
C GLY A 184 19.39 -4.49 -10.83
N VAL A 185 18.12 -4.10 -10.94
CA VAL A 185 16.97 -4.98 -10.84
C VAL A 185 17.28 -6.24 -11.63
N LEU A 186 17.10 -7.41 -11.01
CA LEU A 186 17.23 -8.69 -11.69
C LEU A 186 16.50 -8.62 -13.02
N SER A 187 17.10 -9.16 -14.08
CA SER A 187 16.39 -9.25 -15.36
C SER A 187 15.08 -10.02 -15.14
N PRO A 188 13.98 -9.70 -15.87
CA PRO A 188 12.71 -10.42 -15.72
C PRO A 188 12.90 -11.95 -15.78
N ASP A 189 13.79 -12.43 -16.65
CA ASP A 189 14.13 -13.84 -16.78
C ASP A 189 14.80 -14.43 -15.52
N GLU A 190 15.67 -13.68 -14.84
CA GLU A 190 16.26 -14.08 -13.56
C GLU A 190 15.25 -14.06 -12.42
N ILE A 191 14.34 -13.09 -12.40
CA ILE A 191 13.23 -13.05 -11.44
C ILE A 191 12.33 -14.29 -11.61
N HIS A 192 11.97 -14.63 -12.84
CA HIS A 192 11.16 -15.83 -13.14
C HIS A 192 11.89 -17.13 -12.83
N ARG A 193 13.19 -17.22 -13.13
CA ARG A 193 14.02 -18.37 -12.78
C ARG A 193 14.15 -18.56 -11.28
N LEU A 194 14.25 -17.49 -10.50
CA LEU A 194 14.29 -17.54 -9.04
C LEU A 194 12.91 -17.91 -8.47
N ALA A 195 11.83 -17.33 -8.99
CA ALA A 195 10.46 -17.64 -8.59
C ALA A 195 10.08 -19.10 -8.88
N SER A 196 10.50 -19.64 -10.04
CA SER A 196 10.26 -21.04 -10.41
C SER A 196 11.07 -22.04 -9.58
N LYS A 197 12.32 -21.70 -9.19
CA LYS A 197 13.10 -22.51 -8.24
C LYS A 197 12.42 -22.59 -6.87
N THR A 198 11.90 -21.46 -6.38
CA THR A 198 11.14 -21.41 -5.12
C THR A 198 9.82 -22.19 -5.22
N SER A 199 9.12 -22.14 -6.36
CA SER A 199 7.89 -22.93 -6.57
C SER A 199 8.16 -24.43 -6.64
N GLN A 200 9.29 -24.85 -7.23
CA GLN A 200 9.74 -26.24 -7.21
C GLN A 200 10.07 -26.68 -5.79
N ALA A 201 10.85 -25.91 -5.02
CA ALA A 201 11.17 -26.24 -3.64
C ALA A 201 9.92 -26.37 -2.74
N MET A 202 8.95 -25.48 -2.91
CA MET A 202 7.64 -25.53 -2.23
C MET A 202 6.80 -26.75 -2.66
N ARG A 203 6.84 -27.15 -3.94
CA ARG A 203 6.19 -28.38 -4.43
C ARG A 203 6.81 -29.64 -3.86
N THR A 204 8.14 -29.70 -3.74
CA THR A 204 8.83 -30.86 -3.19
C THR A 204 8.59 -31.00 -1.69
N GLN A 205 8.47 -29.89 -0.95
CA GLN A 205 8.06 -29.90 0.46
C GLN A 205 6.59 -30.30 0.63
N GLY A 206 5.68 -29.84 -0.25
CA GLY A 206 4.26 -30.23 -0.22
C GLY A 206 3.98 -31.69 -0.61
N GLN A 207 4.90 -32.36 -1.32
CA GLN A 207 4.79 -33.80 -1.64
C GLN A 207 5.32 -34.72 -0.53
N GLN A 208 6.14 -34.22 0.40
CA GLN A 208 6.60 -35.03 1.54
C GLN A 208 5.59 -35.05 2.70
N SER A 209 4.56 -34.19 2.70
CA SER A 209 3.58 -34.09 3.80
C SER A 209 2.25 -34.82 3.57
N LEU A 210 2.05 -35.55 2.46
CA LEU A 210 0.80 -36.26 2.19
C LEU A 210 1.07 -37.69 1.68
N GLY A 211 1.31 -38.59 2.63
CA GLY A 211 1.33 -40.03 2.40
C GLY A 211 -0.04 -40.68 2.62
N ALA A 212 -0.44 -41.48 1.62
CA ALA A 212 -1.38 -42.61 1.66
C ALA A 212 -2.91 -42.35 1.77
N SER A 213 -3.61 -42.45 0.62
CA SER A 213 -4.53 -43.57 0.32
C SER A 213 -5.21 -43.41 -1.06
N ALA A 214 -5.20 -44.50 -1.84
CA ALA A 214 -5.75 -44.64 -3.19
C ALA A 214 -7.29 -44.80 -3.18
N SER A 215 -8.07 -44.41 -4.19
CA SER A 215 -8.24 -45.13 -5.49
C SER A 215 -9.13 -44.33 -6.48
N PRO A 216 -9.18 -44.72 -7.78
CA PRO A 216 -9.46 -43.79 -8.88
C PRO A 216 -10.89 -43.88 -9.45
N VAL A 217 -11.37 -42.77 -10.01
CA VAL A 217 -12.56 -42.72 -10.89
C VAL A 217 -12.13 -42.15 -12.25
N PRO A 218 -12.49 -42.78 -13.40
CA PRO A 218 -11.97 -42.39 -14.69
C PRO A 218 -12.70 -41.14 -15.20
N SER A 219 -11.97 -40.07 -15.47
CA SER A 219 -12.51 -38.90 -16.18
C SER A 219 -12.33 -39.09 -17.68
N ALA A 220 -13.44 -38.92 -18.39
CA ALA A 220 -13.50 -38.84 -19.83
C ALA A 220 -12.59 -37.70 -20.32
N GLN A 221 -11.74 -38.03 -21.28
CA GLN A 221 -10.94 -37.05 -22.01
C GLN A 221 -11.87 -36.15 -22.82
N SER A 222 -11.81 -34.85 -22.57
CA SER A 222 -12.17 -33.82 -23.54
C SER A 222 -11.04 -32.79 -23.56
N PRO A 223 -10.56 -32.40 -24.76
CA PRO A 223 -9.37 -31.58 -24.90
C PRO A 223 -9.67 -30.14 -24.46
N VAL A 224 -8.94 -29.67 -23.46
CA VAL A 224 -9.00 -28.28 -23.00
C VAL A 224 -8.33 -27.40 -24.07
N PRO A 225 -9.01 -26.39 -24.66
CA PRO A 225 -8.36 -25.42 -25.52
C PRO A 225 -7.35 -24.60 -24.70
N SER A 226 -6.20 -24.31 -25.30
CA SER A 226 -5.07 -23.57 -24.73
C SER A 226 -5.39 -22.10 -24.46
N GLY A 227 -6.22 -21.84 -23.45
CA GLY A 227 -6.62 -20.50 -23.03
C GLY A 227 -6.85 -20.44 -21.53
N LYS A 228 -5.83 -20.82 -20.74
CA LYS A 228 -5.86 -20.53 -19.30
C LYS A 228 -5.39 -19.10 -19.08
N LEU A 229 -6.35 -18.20 -18.89
CA LEU A 229 -6.15 -17.06 -18.01
C LEU A 229 -6.31 -17.58 -16.58
N SER A 230 -5.22 -17.74 -15.85
CA SER A 230 -5.28 -17.87 -14.40
C SER A 230 -4.03 -17.33 -13.73
N CYS A 231 -4.21 -16.22 -13.00
CA CYS A 231 -3.28 -15.48 -12.14
C CYS A 231 -2.58 -14.26 -12.77
N HIS A 232 -2.60 -13.14 -12.05
CA HIS A 232 -2.01 -11.83 -12.37
C HIS A 232 -0.47 -11.81 -12.41
N SER A 233 0.19 -12.95 -12.60
CA SER A 233 1.65 -13.08 -12.55
C SER A 233 2.28 -13.69 -13.81
N ASP A 234 1.49 -13.97 -14.85
CA ASP A 234 2.05 -14.42 -16.11
C ASP A 234 2.60 -13.20 -16.85
N TYR A 235 3.92 -13.05 -16.80
CA TYR A 235 4.62 -12.04 -17.57
C TYR A 235 4.35 -12.28 -19.06
N VAL A 236 3.87 -11.23 -19.71
CA VAL A 236 3.76 -11.16 -21.16
C VAL A 236 4.85 -10.19 -21.60
N ASP A 237 5.65 -10.58 -22.58
CA ASP A 237 6.69 -9.70 -23.10
C ASP A 237 6.08 -8.41 -23.68
N PRO A 238 6.82 -7.29 -23.70
CA PRO A 238 6.26 -5.99 -24.03
C PRO A 238 5.65 -5.90 -25.43
N ASP A 239 6.08 -6.73 -26.38
CA ASP A 239 5.59 -6.68 -27.76
C ASP A 239 4.30 -7.49 -27.90
N THR A 240 4.25 -8.67 -27.28
CA THR A 240 3.00 -9.45 -27.14
C THR A 240 1.97 -8.69 -26.32
N ALA A 241 2.37 -8.01 -25.24
CA ALA A 241 1.48 -7.18 -24.44
C ALA A 241 0.91 -6.02 -25.27
N ARG A 242 1.75 -5.36 -26.08
CA ARG A 242 1.31 -4.29 -27.00
C ARG A 242 0.36 -4.81 -28.08
N GLN A 243 0.62 -5.98 -28.66
CA GLN A 243 -0.30 -6.61 -29.60
C GLN A 243 -1.65 -6.94 -28.95
N LEU A 244 -1.64 -7.57 -27.78
CA LEU A 244 -2.88 -7.92 -27.06
C LEU A 244 -3.69 -6.70 -26.66
N VAL A 245 -3.03 -5.61 -26.23
CA VAL A 245 -3.69 -4.34 -25.92
C VAL A 245 -4.25 -3.70 -27.20
N ALA A 246 -3.51 -3.71 -28.31
CA ALA A 246 -3.97 -3.17 -29.58
C ALA A 246 -5.14 -3.96 -30.17
N GLU A 247 -5.13 -5.29 -30.06
CA GLU A 247 -6.19 -6.18 -30.54
C GLU A 247 -7.46 -6.10 -29.67
N LYS A 248 -7.32 -6.02 -28.34
CA LYS A 248 -8.47 -6.06 -27.42
C LYS A 248 -9.06 -4.68 -27.09
N ALA A 249 -8.24 -3.64 -26.99
CA ALA A 249 -8.67 -2.31 -26.55
C ALA A 249 -8.69 -1.26 -27.68
N GLY A 250 -8.22 -1.62 -28.88
CA GLY A 250 -8.08 -0.70 -30.01
C GLY A 250 -6.82 0.17 -29.88
N ALA A 251 -6.14 0.44 -30.99
CA ALA A 251 -4.83 1.11 -31.03
C ALA A 251 -4.77 2.50 -30.36
N THR A 252 -5.91 3.16 -30.13
CA THR A 252 -6.03 4.45 -29.45
C THR A 252 -6.01 4.39 -27.92
N ALA A 253 -6.03 3.20 -27.31
CA ALA A 253 -6.04 3.02 -25.85
C ALA A 253 -4.64 2.97 -25.22
N VAL A 254 -3.56 2.94 -26.01
CA VAL A 254 -2.19 2.96 -25.49
C VAL A 254 -1.79 4.39 -25.18
N VAL A 255 -2.01 4.82 -23.95
CA VAL A 255 -1.48 6.10 -23.44
C VAL A 255 0.01 5.89 -23.11
N GLN A 256 0.91 6.51 -23.88
CA GLN A 256 2.31 6.58 -23.46
C GLN A 256 2.41 7.41 -22.18
N ILE A 257 2.87 6.78 -21.10
CA ILE A 257 3.17 7.47 -19.84
C ILE A 257 4.47 8.23 -20.03
N ASP A 258 4.41 9.55 -19.94
CA ASP A 258 5.61 10.39 -19.95
C ASP A 258 6.31 10.27 -18.59
N VAL A 259 7.36 9.46 -18.53
CA VAL A 259 8.17 9.24 -17.32
C VAL A 259 9.26 10.30 -17.14
N ARG A 260 9.45 11.23 -18.09
CA ARG A 260 10.48 12.28 -18.00
C ARG A 260 10.38 13.14 -16.74
N PRO A 261 9.18 13.53 -16.25
CA PRO A 261 9.05 14.27 -14.99
C PRO A 261 9.54 13.48 -13.77
N ALA A 262 9.33 12.15 -13.77
CA ALA A 262 9.78 11.27 -12.68
C ALA A 262 11.30 11.05 -12.70
N LEU A 263 11.94 11.25 -13.87
CA LEU A 263 13.39 11.07 -14.08
C LEU A 263 14.15 12.40 -14.15
N GLY A 264 13.47 13.55 -13.97
CA GLY A 264 14.10 14.88 -14.01
C GLY A 264 14.62 15.32 -15.38
N ILE A 265 14.14 14.70 -16.48
CA ILE A 265 14.56 15.01 -17.84
C ILE A 265 13.68 16.15 -18.39
N ALA A 266 14.30 17.26 -18.81
CA ALA A 266 13.59 18.40 -19.38
C ALA A 266 12.93 18.01 -20.73
N LYS A 267 11.78 18.61 -21.03
CA LYS A 267 10.95 18.20 -22.17
C LYS A 267 11.61 18.50 -23.53
N GLU A 268 12.64 19.35 -23.53
CA GLU A 268 13.29 19.89 -24.72
C GLU A 268 14.55 19.13 -25.18
N ASP A 269 15.03 18.12 -24.44
CA ASP A 269 16.29 17.45 -24.77
C ASP A 269 16.10 16.44 -25.91
N ARG A 270 16.48 16.84 -27.14
CA ARG A 270 16.30 16.09 -28.39
C ARG A 270 17.43 15.08 -28.66
N VAL A 271 17.64 14.14 -27.74
CA VAL A 271 18.51 12.98 -28.01
C VAL A 271 17.78 11.67 -27.69
N ILE A 272 16.59 11.50 -28.27
CA ILE A 272 16.05 10.24 -28.81
C ILE A 272 15.19 10.60 -30.03
#